data_AF-A0A8X6LI61-F1
#
_entry.id   AF-A0A8X6LI61-F1
#
_cell.length_a   1.000
_cell.length_b   1.000
_cell.length_c   1.000
_cell.angle_alpha   90.00
_cell.angle_beta   90.00
_cell.angle_gamma   90.00
#
_symmetry.space_group_name_H-M   'P 1'
#
loop_
_entity.id
_entity.type
_entity.pdbx_description
1 polymer ?
#
loop_
_entity_poly.entity_id
_entity_poly.type
_entity_poly.pdbx_seq_one_letter_code
_entity_poly.pdbx_strand_id
1 'polypeptide(L)'
;NFITFLRFDMAQVVTTLQQWYNYAMENADPRAKDWPLTGSPFPMLTIIASYLYFVKIFGPAYMKDRKPFQINGIIVAYNLLMVVLSALFFFY
;
A
#
# COMPACT_ATOMS: atom_id res chain seq x y z
N ASN A 1 33.88 -8.67 17.88
CA ASN A 1 33.56 -9.87 17.07
C ASN A 1 32.56 -9.46 15.99
N PHE A 2 32.63 -10.07 14.81
CA PHE A 2 31.81 -9.75 13.62
C PHE A 2 30.29 -9.74 13.91
N ILE A 3 29.80 -10.67 14.75
CA ILE A 3 28.39 -10.71 15.17
C ILE A 3 27.98 -9.46 15.96
N THR A 4 28.87 -8.91 16.79
CA THR A 4 28.62 -7.68 17.57
C THR A 4 28.56 -6.46 16.66
N PHE A 5 29.39 -6.44 15.62
CA PHE A 5 29.40 -5.39 14.60
C PHE A 5 28.08 -5.38 13.81
N LEU A 6 27.62 -6.55 13.32
CA LEU A 6 26.31 -6.66 12.64
C LEU A 6 25.13 -6.26 13.54
N ARG A 7 25.16 -6.60 14.83
CA ARG A 7 24.12 -6.18 15.79
C ARG A 7 24.11 -4.67 15.98
N PHE A 8 25.28 -4.03 15.98
CA PHE A 8 25.40 -2.58 16.08
C PHE A 8 24.82 -1.89 14.84
N ASP A 9 25.16 -2.36 13.64
CA ASP A 9 24.61 -1.82 12.39
C ASP A 9 23.09 -1.95 12.32
N MET A 10 22.56 -3.13 12.67
CA MET A 10 21.10 -3.35 12.71
C MET A 10 20.42 -2.47 13.76
N ALA A 11 21.04 -2.26 14.92
CA ALA A 11 20.51 -1.36 15.94
C ALA A 11 20.44 0.09 15.43
N GLN A 12 21.49 0.57 14.74
CA GLN A 12 21.52 1.91 14.15
C GLN A 12 20.44 2.09 13.07
N VAL A 13 20.22 1.07 12.24
CA VAL A 13 19.14 1.07 11.24
C VAL A 13 17.78 1.18 11.91
N VAL A 14 17.52 0.37 12.95
CA VAL A 14 16.23 0.40 13.67
C VAL A 14 15.99 1.75 14.34
N THR A 15 16.99 2.33 15.01
CA THR A 15 16.84 3.64 15.66
C THR A 15 16.60 4.75 14.64
N THR A 16 17.27 4.68 13.49
CA THR A 16 17.07 5.65 12.40
C THR A 16 15.65 5.57 11.86
N LEU A 17 15.14 4.36 11.58
CA LEU A 17 13.76 4.17 11.12
C LEU A 17 12.73 4.65 12.14
N GLN A 18 12.97 4.40 13.43
CA GLN A 18 12.10 4.89 14.50
C GLN A 18 12.08 6.41 14.56
N GLN A 19 13.23 7.07 14.41
CA GLN A 19 13.32 8.54 14.38
C GLN A 19 12.55 9.13 13.21
N TRP A 20 12.70 8.56 12.01
CA TRP A 20 11.94 8.99 10.83
C TRP A 20 10.44 8.81 11.00
N TYR A 21 10.01 7.67 11.56
CA TYR A 21 8.61 7.42 11.85
C TYR A 21 8.02 8.42 12.84
N ASN A 22 8.71 8.66 13.95
CA ASN A 22 8.27 9.62 14.96
C ASN A 22 8.21 11.03 14.38
N TYR A 23 9.24 11.44 13.62
CA TYR A 23 9.25 12.73 12.93
C TYR A 23 8.07 12.89 11.96
N ALA A 24 7.79 11.87 11.15
CA ALA A 24 6.66 11.91 10.21
C ALA A 24 5.30 11.99 10.93
N MET A 25 5.14 11.26 12.03
CA MET A 25 3.89 11.24 12.80
C MET A 25 3.68 12.52 13.61
N GLU A 26 4.75 13.13 14.13
CA GLU A 26 4.70 14.41 14.85
C GLU A 26 4.32 15.57 13.93
N ASN A 27 4.74 15.52 12.66
CA ASN A 27 4.42 16.53 11.64
C ASN A 27 3.18 16.20 10.80
N ALA A 28 2.45 15.12 11.12
CA ALA A 28 1.26 14.73 10.37
C ALA A 28 0.08 15.68 10.66
N ASP A 29 -0.78 15.91 9.66
CA ASP A 29 -1.99 16.71 9.86
C ASP A 29 -2.95 16.01 10.85
N PRO A 30 -3.27 16.62 12.00
CA PRO A 30 -4.15 16.02 13.00
C PRO A 30 -5.56 15.74 12.46
N ARG A 31 -6.00 16.43 11.40
CA ARG A 31 -7.33 16.22 10.79
C ARG A 31 -7.45 14.87 10.06
N ALA A 32 -6.32 14.31 9.64
CA ALA A 32 -6.26 13.02 8.93
C ALA A 32 -5.97 11.84 9.88
N LYS A 33 -5.83 12.08 11.19
CA LYS A 33 -5.45 11.05 12.17
C LYS A 33 -6.46 9.90 12.27
N ASP A 34 -7.74 10.22 12.15
CA ASP A 34 -8.82 9.24 12.26
C ASP A 34 -9.20 8.61 10.90
N TRP A 35 -8.48 8.97 9.83
CA TRP A 35 -8.73 8.39 8.52
C TRP A 35 -8.27 6.92 8.50
N PRO A 36 -9.01 6.06 7.78
CA PRO A 36 -8.57 4.69 7.60
C PRO A 36 -7.20 4.67 6.91
N LEU A 37 -6.32 3.77 7.36
CA LEU A 37 -4.96 3.54 6.83
C LEU A 37 -3.89 4.62 7.12
N THR A 38 -4.21 5.70 7.85
CA THR A 38 -3.23 6.76 8.16
C THR A 38 -2.51 6.58 9.50
N GLY A 39 -3.07 5.79 10.43
CA GLY A 39 -2.50 5.62 11.77
C GLY A 39 -1.17 4.84 11.84
N SER A 40 -0.82 4.08 10.80
CA SER A 40 0.45 3.36 10.70
C SER A 40 0.78 3.06 9.24
N PRO A 41 2.07 3.02 8.85
CA PRO A 41 2.46 2.62 7.50
C PRO A 41 2.26 1.12 7.23
N PHE A 42 2.22 0.28 8.28
CA PHE A 42 2.16 -1.18 8.10
C PHE A 42 0.91 -1.65 7.35
N PRO A 43 -0.33 -1.22 7.70
CA PRO A 43 -1.53 -1.56 6.93
C PRO A 43 -1.41 -1.27 5.43
N MET A 44 -0.89 -0.08 5.06
CA MET A 44 -0.69 0.30 3.66
C MET A 44 0.33 -0.61 2.97
N LEU A 45 1.48 -0.85 3.62
CA LEU A 45 2.53 -1.73 3.09
C LEU A 45 2.03 -3.16 2.90
N THR A 46 1.22 -3.68 3.83
CA THR A 46 0.62 -5.01 3.72
C THR A 46 -0.31 -5.10 2.51
N ILE A 47 -1.17 -4.10 2.29
CA ILE A 47 -2.06 -4.07 1.12
C ILE A 47 -1.23 -4.06 -0.17
N ILE A 48 -0.21 -3.20 -0.27
CA ILE A 48 0.66 -3.12 -1.47
C ILE A 48 1.38 -4.46 -1.70
N ALA A 49 2.00 -5.03 -0.67
CA ALA A 49 2.70 -6.30 -0.78
C ALA A 49 1.75 -7.43 -1.21
N SER A 50 0.55 -7.48 -0.64
CA SER A 50 -0.48 -8.46 -1.00
C SER A 50 -0.95 -8.30 -2.45
N TYR A 51 -1.14 -7.06 -2.92
CA TYR A 51 -1.51 -6.75 -4.30
C TYR A 51 -0.42 -7.21 -5.28
N LEU A 52 0.84 -6.90 -4.99
CA LEU A 52 1.97 -7.31 -5.82
C LEU A 52 2.11 -8.84 -5.88
N TYR A 53 1.98 -9.51 -4.73
CA TYR A 53 1.96 -10.97 -4.67
C TYR A 53 0.82 -11.54 -5.52
N PHE A 54 -0.38 -10.99 -5.37
CA PHE A 54 -1.56 -11.44 -6.10
C PHE A 54 -1.38 -11.28 -7.61
N VAL A 55 -0.95 -10.11 -8.08
CA VAL A 55 -0.86 -9.82 -9.52
C VAL A 55 0.33 -10.52 -10.19
N LYS A 56 1.47 -10.66 -9.51
CA LYS A 56 2.69 -11.20 -10.13
C LYS A 56 2.86 -12.71 -9.99
N ILE A 57 2.36 -13.29 -8.90
CA ILE A 57 2.63 -14.69 -8.58
C ILE A 57 1.34 -15.49 -8.60
N PHE A 58 0.39 -15.16 -7.71
CA PHE A 58 -0.81 -15.98 -7.53
C PHE A 58 -1.74 -15.94 -8.74
N GLY A 59 -2.02 -14.75 -9.28
CA GLY A 59 -2.92 -14.52 -10.40
C GLY A 59 -2.50 -15.28 -11.66
N PRO A 60 -1.26 -15.09 -12.17
CA PRO A 60 -0.76 -15.81 -13.32
C PRO A 60 -0.73 -17.34 -13.12
N ALA A 61 -0.33 -17.81 -11.93
CA ALA A 61 -0.35 -19.23 -11.60
C ALA A 61 -1.77 -19.82 -11.62
N TYR A 62 -2.75 -19.09 -11.08
CA TYR A 62 -4.15 -19.49 -11.07
C TYR A 62 -4.80 -19.47 -12.47
N MET A 63 -4.39 -18.53 -13.32
CA MET A 63 -4.94 -18.34 -14.67
C MET A 63 -4.26 -19.20 -15.75
N LYS A 64 -3.17 -19.90 -15.44
CA LYS A 64 -2.34 -20.65 -16.41
C LYS A 64 -3.16 -21.57 -17.32
N ASP A 65 -4.12 -22.30 -16.77
CA ASP A 65 -4.91 -23.30 -17.50
C ASP A 65 -6.39 -22.87 -17.66
N ARG A 66 -6.67 -21.57 -17.53
CA ARG A 66 -8.03 -21.01 -17.60
C ARG A 66 -8.17 -20.02 -18.75
N LYS A 67 -9.35 -20.00 -19.38
CA LYS A 67 -9.67 -18.98 -20.37
C LYS A 67 -9.77 -17.60 -19.69
N PRO A 68 -9.38 -16.51 -20.38
CA PRO A 68 -9.55 -15.15 -19.84
C PRO A 68 -11.00 -14.86 -19.47
N PHE A 69 -11.20 -14.17 -18.35
CA PHE A 69 -12.52 -13.76 -17.91
C PHE A 69 -13.09 -12.66 -18.83
N GLN A 70 -14.35 -12.79 -19.25
CA GLN A 70 -15.04 -11.75 -20.00
C GLN A 70 -15.64 -10.73 -19.01
N ILE A 71 -14.82 -9.76 -18.60
CA ILE A 71 -15.19 -8.72 -17.60
C ILE A 71 -15.48 -7.35 -18.23
N ASN A 72 -15.75 -7.30 -19.54
CA ASN A 72 -15.93 -6.06 -20.29
C ASN A 72 -17.00 -5.14 -19.67
N GLY A 73 -18.14 -5.68 -19.28
CA GLY A 73 -19.21 -4.89 -18.64
C GLY A 73 -18.78 -4.30 -17.29
N ILE A 74 -18.00 -5.05 -16.51
CA ILE A 74 -17.45 -4.58 -15.22
C ILE A 74 -16.44 -3.46 -15.46
N ILE A 75 -15.58 -3.58 -16.47
CA ILE A 75 -14.60 -2.54 -16.83
C ILE A 75 -15.30 -1.25 -17.25
N VAL A 76 -16.36 -1.34 -18.07
CA VAL A 76 -17.14 -0.17 -18.49
C VAL A 76 -17.79 0.50 -17.28
N ALA A 77 -18.46 -0.26 -16.40
CA ALA A 77 -19.07 0.27 -15.20
C ALA A 77 -18.04 0.94 -14.26
N TYR A 78 -16.88 0.31 -14.08
CA TYR A 78 -15.78 0.85 -13.29
C TYR A 78 -15.26 2.18 -13.84
N ASN A 79 -14.99 2.26 -15.15
CA ASN A 79 -14.51 3.49 -15.78
C ASN A 79 -15.54 4.62 -15.71
N LEU A 80 -16.82 4.31 -15.87
CA LEU A 80 -17.90 5.30 -15.71
C LEU A 80 -17.97 5.82 -14.28
N LEU A 81 -17.91 4.93 -13.28
CA LEU A 81 -17.87 5.33 -11.87
C LEU A 81 -16.64 6.19 -11.58
N MET A 82 -15.48 5.85 -12.12
CA MET A 82 -14.28 6.67 -11.97
C MET A 82 -14.46 8.09 -12.53
N VAL A 83 -15.04 8.24 -13.73
CA VAL A 83 -15.30 9.57 -14.31
C VAL A 83 -16.27 10.36 -13.44
N VAL A 84 -17.35 9.74 -12.97
CA VAL A 84 -18.32 10.40 -12.08
C VAL A 84 -17.67 10.84 -10.77
N LEU A 85 -16.93 9.96 -10.10
CA LEU A 85 -16.24 10.29 -8.85
C LEU A 85 -15.19 11.39 -9.04
N SER A 86 -14.46 11.37 -10.16
CA SER A 86 -13.47 12.39 -10.49
C SER A 86 -14.11 13.74 -10.76
N ALA A 87 -15.24 13.76 -11.48
CA ALA A 87 -16.02 14.97 -11.70
C ALA A 87 -16.58 15.51 -10.38
N LEU A 88 -17.14 14.65 -9.52
CA LEU A 88 -17.61 15.04 -8.20
C LEU A 88 -16.49 15.66 -7.35
N PHE A 89 -15.31 15.03 -7.32
CA PHE A 89 -14.14 15.56 -6.61
C PHE A 89 -13.63 16.88 -7.19
N PHE A 90 -13.85 17.16 -8.47
CA PHE A 90 -13.47 18.43 -9.09
C PHE A 90 -14.45 19.56 -8.77
N PHE A 91 -15.75 19.26 -8.69
CA PHE A 91 -16.80 20.26 -8.42
C PHE A 91 -17.01 20.54 -6.93
N TYR A 92 -16.66 19.57 -6.07
CA TYR A 92 -16.68 19.71 -4.61
C TYR A 92 -15.32 20.20 -4.09
#